data_AF-A0A528N4H2-F1
#
_entry.id   AF-A0A528N4H2-F1
#
_cell.length_a   1.000
_cell.length_b   1.000
_cell.length_c   1.000
_cell.angle_alpha   90.00
_cell.angle_beta   90.00
_cell.angle_gamma   90.00
#
_symmetry.space_group_name_H-M   'P 1'
#
loop_
_entity.id
_entity.type
_entity.pdbx_description
1 polymer ?
#
loop_
_entity_poly.entity_id
_entity_poly.type
_entity_poly.pdbx_seq_one_letter_code
_entity_poly.pdbx_strand_id
1 'polypeptide(L)'
;KQDIVITTALIPGRPAPKLVSTAMVASMKPGSVIVDLAVERGGNVEGAVPGQVVTTANGVKIVGHLNVPGRVAASASLLYARNLFAFLDALVD
;
A
#
# COMPACT_ATOMS: atom_id res chain seq x y z
N LYS A 1 14.92 -15.34 -2.52
CA LYS A 1 13.45 -15.46 -2.75
C LYS A 1 12.75 -14.95 -1.50
N GLN A 2 11.99 -13.87 -1.62
CA GLN A 2 11.29 -13.20 -0.53
C GLN A 2 9.89 -13.81 -0.42
N ASP A 3 9.45 -14.09 0.81
CA ASP A 3 8.11 -14.64 1.05
C ASP A 3 7.07 -13.51 1.24
N ILE A 4 7.52 -12.32 1.65
CA ILE A 4 6.70 -11.12 1.80
C ILE A 4 7.41 -9.92 1.15
N VAL A 5 6.67 -9.11 0.39
CA VAL A 5 7.15 -7.85 -0.20
C VAL A 5 6.16 -6.73 0.14
N ILE A 6 6.65 -5.59 0.59
CA ILE A 6 5.84 -4.39 0.85
C ILE A 6 6.37 -3.28 -0.05
N THR A 7 5.49 -2.69 -0.86
CA THR A 7 5.83 -1.61 -1.77
C THR A 7 5.13 -0.32 -1.36
N THR A 8 5.90 0.77 -1.27
CA THR A 8 5.47 2.04 -0.67
C THR A 8 5.83 3.26 -1.53
N ALA A 9 6.42 3.05 -2.72
CA ALA A 9 6.93 4.12 -3.54
C ALA A 9 5.77 4.92 -4.14
N LEU A 10 5.61 6.15 -3.66
CA LEU A 10 4.55 7.06 -4.09
C LEU A 10 5.13 8.47 -4.27
N ILE A 11 5.04 9.00 -5.49
CA ILE A 11 5.44 10.38 -5.80
C ILE A 11 4.18 11.23 -5.94
N PRO A 12 4.00 12.29 -5.11
CA PRO A 12 2.87 13.20 -5.26
C PRO A 12 2.74 13.75 -6.68
N GLY A 13 1.50 13.73 -7.20
CA GLY A 13 1.18 14.23 -8.54
C GLY A 13 1.58 13.33 -9.71
N ARG A 14 2.21 12.17 -9.46
CA ARG A 14 2.60 11.22 -10.51
C ARG A 14 1.95 9.84 -10.31
N PRO A 15 1.80 9.04 -11.38
CA PRO A 15 1.47 7.62 -11.25
C PRO A 15 2.54 6.89 -10.43
N ALA A 16 2.13 5.84 -9.72
CA ALA A 16 3.04 4.97 -9.01
C ALA A 16 3.99 4.26 -10.00
N PRO A 17 5.31 4.22 -9.74
CA PRO A 17 6.24 3.51 -10.61
C PRO A 17 6.01 2.00 -10.53
N LYS A 18 6.08 1.29 -11.66
CA LYS A 18 6.04 -0.18 -11.68
C LYS A 18 7.41 -0.74 -11.31
N LEU A 19 7.51 -1.28 -10.10
CA LEU A 19 8.76 -1.80 -9.51
C LEU A 19 8.78 -3.32 -9.45
N VAL A 20 7.60 -3.95 -9.36
CA VAL A 20 7.46 -5.40 -9.29
C VAL A 20 6.67 -5.88 -10.50
N SER A 21 7.38 -6.47 -11.46
CA SER A 21 6.78 -6.98 -12.69
C SER A 21 6.10 -8.33 -12.48
N THR A 22 5.23 -8.70 -13.42
CA THR A 22 4.52 -9.99 -13.45
C THR A 22 5.50 -11.17 -13.41
N ALA A 23 6.65 -11.04 -14.09
CA ALA A 23 7.71 -12.05 -14.07
C ALA A 23 8.35 -12.21 -12.68
N MET A 24 8.55 -11.10 -11.96
CA MET A 24 9.04 -11.12 -10.58
C MET A 24 8.03 -11.81 -9.66
N VAL A 25 6.74 -11.47 -9.78
CA VAL A 25 5.66 -12.12 -9.02
C VAL A 25 5.58 -13.62 -9.33
N ALA A 26 5.69 -14.02 -10.59
CA ALA A 26 5.67 -15.42 -11.02
C ALA A 26 6.85 -16.24 -10.44
N SER A 27 7.98 -15.59 -10.17
CA SER A 27 9.18 -16.23 -9.59
C SER A 27 9.10 -16.46 -8.07
N MET A 28 8.11 -15.85 -7.41
CA MET A 28 7.88 -16.00 -5.96
C MET A 28 7.34 -17.40 -5.63
N LYS A 29 7.50 -17.81 -4.37
CA LYS A 29 6.98 -19.10 -3.91
C LYS A 29 5.44 -19.04 -3.82
N PRO A 30 4.72 -20.14 -4.10
CA PRO A 30 3.30 -20.21 -3.79
C PRO A 30 3.03 -19.88 -2.32
N GLY A 31 1.97 -19.11 -2.05
CA GLY A 31 1.63 -18.63 -0.71
C GLY A 31 2.35 -17.34 -0.30
N SER A 32 3.30 -16.82 -1.09
CA SER A 32 3.90 -15.51 -0.82
C SER A 32 2.86 -14.38 -0.89
N VAL A 33 3.16 -13.27 -0.20
CA VAL A 33 2.27 -12.11 -0.11
C VAL A 33 2.98 -10.84 -0.54
N ILE A 34 2.31 -10.02 -1.33
CA ILE A 34 2.73 -8.67 -1.68
C ILE A 34 1.71 -7.69 -1.14
N VAL A 35 2.15 -6.64 -0.45
CA VAL A 35 1.31 -5.54 0.00
C VAL A 35 1.71 -4.28 -0.76
N ASP A 36 0.78 -3.73 -1.55
CA ASP A 36 1.00 -2.53 -2.36
C ASP A 36 0.26 -1.34 -1.74
N LEU A 37 1.01 -0.45 -1.08
CA LEU A 37 0.46 0.75 -0.45
C LEU A 37 0.25 1.89 -1.46
N ALA A 38 0.72 1.76 -2.70
CA ALA A 38 0.60 2.78 -3.74
C ALA A 38 -0.55 2.49 -4.73
N VAL A 39 -1.41 1.51 -4.43
CA VAL A 39 -2.45 1.01 -5.33
C VAL A 39 -3.44 2.09 -5.79
N GLU A 40 -3.72 3.09 -4.94
CA GLU A 40 -4.57 4.24 -5.25
C GLU A 40 -4.06 5.09 -6.42
N ARG A 41 -2.76 5.02 -6.72
CA ARG A 41 -2.14 5.72 -7.86
C ARG A 41 -1.64 4.77 -8.94
N GLY A 42 -2.26 3.61 -9.05
CA GLY A 42 -1.93 2.58 -10.04
C GLY A 42 -1.06 1.45 -9.50
N GLY A 43 -0.49 1.57 -8.31
CA GLY A 43 0.28 0.51 -7.64
C GLY A 43 1.70 0.31 -8.16
N ASN A 44 2.59 -0.13 -7.29
CA ASN A 44 3.96 -0.52 -7.63
C ASN A 44 4.06 -1.91 -8.26
N VAL A 45 3.01 -2.71 -8.13
CA VAL A 45 3.00 -4.12 -8.54
C VAL A 45 2.13 -4.30 -9.79
N GLU A 46 2.61 -5.04 -10.78
CA GLU A 46 1.79 -5.47 -11.90
C GLU A 46 0.79 -6.54 -11.46
N GLY A 47 -0.47 -6.41 -11.88
CA GLY A 47 -1.57 -7.28 -11.44
C GLY A 47 -2.21 -6.86 -10.10
N ALA A 48 -1.73 -5.80 -9.44
CA ALA A 48 -2.45 -5.19 -8.33
C ALA A 48 -3.75 -4.54 -8.81
N VAL A 49 -4.84 -4.77 -8.08
CA VAL A 49 -6.15 -4.18 -8.36
C VAL A 49 -6.58 -3.33 -7.16
N PRO A 50 -6.85 -2.02 -7.36
CA PRO A 50 -7.33 -1.14 -6.30
C PRO A 50 -8.55 -1.71 -5.58
N GLY A 51 -8.47 -1.76 -4.25
CA GLY A 51 -9.53 -2.25 -3.37
C GLY A 51 -9.60 -3.77 -3.19
N GLN A 52 -8.74 -4.55 -3.85
CA GLN A 52 -8.87 -6.01 -3.88
C GLN A 52 -7.64 -6.75 -3.35
N VAL A 53 -7.85 -8.01 -2.96
CA VAL A 53 -6.76 -8.98 -2.76
C VAL A 53 -6.82 -9.98 -3.90
N VAL A 54 -5.86 -9.90 -4.81
CA VAL A 54 -5.79 -10.76 -5.99
C VAL A 54 -4.91 -11.96 -5.68
N THR A 55 -5.34 -13.17 -6.05
CA THR A 55 -4.48 -14.36 -6.01
C THR A 55 -4.04 -14.67 -7.44
N THR A 56 -2.73 -14.74 -7.68
CA THR A 56 -2.15 -15.05 -8.99
C THR A 56 -2.22 -16.54 -9.31
N ALA A 57 -1.98 -16.91 -10.56
CA ALA A 57 -1.96 -18.31 -11.00
C ALA A 57 -0.92 -19.18 -10.28
N ASN A 58 0.22 -18.60 -9.86
CA ASN A 58 1.26 -19.28 -9.08
C ASN A 58 1.01 -19.23 -7.55
N GLY A 59 -0.16 -18.78 -7.10
CA GLY A 59 -0.56 -18.82 -5.69
C GLY A 59 -0.04 -17.67 -4.83
N VAL A 60 0.46 -16.57 -5.41
CA VAL A 60 0.89 -15.37 -4.69
C VAL A 60 -0.33 -14.47 -4.45
N LYS A 61 -0.42 -13.86 -3.27
CA LYS A 61 -1.48 -12.90 -2.94
C LYS A 61 -0.98 -11.47 -3.07
N ILE A 62 -1.63 -10.64 -3.86
CA ILE A 62 -1.36 -9.21 -4.01
C ILE A 62 -2.46 -8.43 -3.29
N VAL A 63 -2.11 -7.78 -2.19
CA VAL A 63 -3.00 -6.97 -1.36
C VAL A 63 -2.94 -5.52 -1.83
N GLY A 64 -4.03 -5.07 -2.48
CA GLY A 64 -4.21 -3.71 -2.97
C GLY A 64 -5.33 -2.99 -2.23
N HIS A 65 -5.34 -3.00 -0.90
CA HIS A 65 -6.37 -2.27 -0.14
C HIS A 65 -6.24 -0.75 -0.30
N LEU A 66 -7.38 -0.08 -0.50
CA LEU A 66 -7.49 1.37 -0.38
C LEU A 66 -7.62 1.74 1.10
N ASN A 67 -7.28 2.99 1.44
CA ASN A 67 -7.45 3.53 2.79
C ASN A 67 -6.94 2.59 3.90
N VAL A 68 -5.67 2.18 3.81
CA VAL A 68 -5.02 1.36 4.85
C VAL A 68 -5.11 1.99 6.26
N PRO A 69 -4.99 3.33 6.46
CA PRO A 69 -5.22 3.96 7.76
C PRO A 69 -6.62 3.69 8.33
N GLY A 70 -7.65 3.64 7.48
CA GLY A 70 -9.02 3.30 7.87
C GLY A 70 -9.17 1.89 8.46
N ARG A 71 -8.23 0.97 8.18
CA ARG A 71 -8.21 -0.38 8.77
C ARG A 71 -7.67 -0.41 10.20
N VAL A 72 -7.14 0.71 10.69
CA VAL A 72 -6.68 0.91 12.08
C VAL A 72 -7.25 2.23 12.62
N ALA A 73 -8.56 2.43 12.41
CA ALA A 73 -9.23 3.72 12.54
C ALA A 73 -9.02 4.42 13.89
N ALA A 74 -9.04 3.69 15.01
CA ALA A 74 -8.86 4.28 16.33
C ALA A 74 -7.48 4.97 16.47
N SER A 75 -6.41 4.26 16.13
CA SER A 75 -5.04 4.79 16.19
C SER A 75 -4.81 5.88 15.14
N ALA A 76 -5.29 5.67 13.91
CA ALA A 76 -5.15 6.66 12.83
C ALA A 76 -5.85 7.98 13.18
N SER A 77 -7.07 7.91 13.72
CA SER A 77 -7.85 9.10 14.11
C SER A 77 -7.18 9.84 15.27
N LEU A 78 -6.68 9.12 16.28
CA LEU A 78 -5.99 9.73 17.42
C LEU A 78 -4.71 10.46 16.99
N LEU A 79 -3.89 9.85 16.14
CA LEU A 79 -2.66 10.46 15.63
C LEU A 79 -2.97 11.66 14.72
N TYR A 80 -3.98 11.55 13.86
CA TYR A 80 -4.40 12.65 13.01
C TYR A 80 -4.93 13.84 13.82
N ALA A 81 -5.77 13.59 14.84
CA ALA A 81 -6.27 14.64 15.73
C ALA A 81 -5.13 15.35 16.48
N ARG A 82 -4.09 14.62 16.91
CA ARG A 82 -2.90 15.23 17.52
C ARG A 82 -2.14 16.14 16.56
N ASN A 83 -2.01 15.76 15.29
CA ASN A 83 -1.38 16.61 14.28
C ASN A 83 -2.18 17.90 14.06
N LEU A 84 -3.52 17.81 14.03
CA LEU A 84 -4.39 18.99 13.92
C LEU A 84 -4.27 19.90 15.14
N PHE A 85 -4.26 19.32 16.35
CA PHE A 85 -4.08 20.08 17.58
C PHE A 85 -2.74 20.83 17.58
N ALA A 86 -1.63 20.14 17.28
CA ALA A 86 -0.31 20.77 17.23
C ALA A 86 -0.21 21.85 16.14
N PHE A 87 -0.88 21.67 15.01
CA PHE A 87 -0.95 22.69 13.97
C PHE A 87 -1.71 23.94 14.42
N LEU A 88 -2.83 23.78 15.13
CA LEU A 88 -3.61 24.90 15.67
C LEU A 88 -2.87 25.63 16.80
N ASP A 89 -2.24 24.88 17.70
CA ASP A 89 -1.41 25.41 18.78
C ASP A 89 -0.27 26.29 18.25
N ALA A 90 0.32 25.94 17.10
CA ALA A 90 1.34 26.75 16.44
C ALA A 90 0.78 28.02 15.75
N LEU A 91 -0.54 28.16 15.59
CA LEU A 91 -1.19 29.28 14.90
C LEU A 91 -1.87 30.27 15.84
N VAL A 92 -2.07 29.90 17.11
CA VAL A 92 -2.81 30.70 18.09
C VAL A 92 -1.90 30.90 19.30
N ASP A 93 -1.57 32.16 19.59
CA ASP A 93 -0.88 32.57 20.83
C ASP A 93 -1.79 32.45 22.06
#